data_AF-A0A7C4AG99-F1
#
_entry.id   AF-A0A7C4AG99-F1
#
_cell.length_a   1.000
_cell.length_b   1.000
_cell.length_c   1.000
_cell.angle_alpha   90.00
_cell.angle_beta   90.00
_cell.angle_gamma   90.00
#
_symmetry.space_group_name_H-M   'P 1'
#
loop_
_entity.id
_entity.type
_entity.pdbx_description
1 polymer ?
#
loop_
_entity_poly.entity_id
_entity_poly.type
_entity_poly.pdbx_seq_one_letter_code
_entity_poly.pdbx_strand_id
1 'polypeptide(L)'
;MTTRILENLSRQYQALKVLKFLQQEEFAHLKEFRPQSVGAVEFSIQELMRQIMAERQGARRMMHAINPSAKRLAELAETFGGEWENARTLLEKIDRLEQECAKQAEKSYSLALALFDQSSGYVDFFKKQLTPTRESYGPRGVFAKTKPAPAMLRGAL
;
A
#
# COMPACT_ATOMS: atom_id res chain seq x y z
N MET A 1 19.53 -0.91 -28.52
CA MET A 1 18.17 -0.82 -27.95
C MET A 1 17.96 -1.86 -26.84
N THR A 2 18.39 -3.11 -27.03
CA THR A 2 18.36 -4.19 -26.02
C THR A 2 19.02 -3.78 -24.70
N THR A 3 20.20 -3.16 -24.74
CA THR A 3 20.92 -2.64 -23.56
C THR A 3 20.09 -1.66 -22.73
N ARG A 4 19.35 -0.74 -23.38
CA ARG A 4 18.47 0.22 -22.67
C ARG A 4 17.30 -0.48 -21.98
N ILE A 5 16.80 -1.55 -22.57
CA ILE A 5 15.75 -2.38 -21.94
C ILE A 5 16.33 -3.11 -20.73
N LEU A 6 17.54 -3.69 -20.82
CA LEU A 6 18.21 -4.32 -19.68
C LEU A 6 18.45 -3.34 -18.53
N GLU A 7 18.93 -2.14 -18.83
CA GLU A 7 19.12 -1.09 -17.83
C GLU A 7 17.81 -0.72 -17.15
N ASN A 8 16.72 -0.61 -17.91
CA ASN A 8 15.39 -0.34 -17.36
C ASN A 8 14.90 -1.50 -16.47
N LEU A 9 15.07 -2.76 -16.89
CA LEU A 9 14.75 -3.93 -16.06
C LEU A 9 15.60 -3.94 -14.77
N SER A 10 16.88 -3.59 -14.85
CA SER A 10 17.75 -3.45 -13.69
C SER A 10 17.24 -2.37 -12.73
N ARG A 11 16.83 -1.19 -13.25
CA ARG A 11 16.21 -0.13 -12.43
C ARG A 11 14.91 -0.59 -11.78
N GLN A 12 14.03 -1.27 -12.51
CA GLN A 12 12.82 -1.86 -11.94
C GLN A 12 13.13 -2.85 -10.80
N TYR A 13 14.12 -3.72 -11.01
CA TYR A 13 14.55 -4.68 -10.00
C TYR A 13 15.07 -4.01 -8.72
N GLN A 14 15.91 -2.98 -8.85
CA GLN A 14 16.39 -2.23 -7.68
C GLN A 14 15.26 -1.46 -7.00
N ALA A 15 14.38 -0.82 -7.76
CA ALA A 15 13.22 -0.12 -7.22
C ALA A 15 12.30 -1.07 -6.42
N LEU A 16 12.08 -2.30 -6.89
CA LEU A 16 11.31 -3.30 -6.14
C LEU A 16 11.98 -3.75 -4.84
N LYS A 17 13.32 -3.78 -4.77
CA LYS A 17 14.01 -4.03 -3.49
C LYS A 17 13.77 -2.90 -2.50
N VAL A 18 13.85 -1.66 -2.96
CA VAL A 18 13.56 -0.49 -2.12
C VAL A 18 12.11 -0.50 -1.67
N LEU A 19 11.17 -0.83 -2.56
CA LEU A 19 9.75 -0.97 -2.23
C LEU A 19 9.54 -1.99 -1.12
N LYS A 20 10.13 -3.18 -1.26
CA LYS A 20 10.06 -4.22 -0.24
C LYS A 20 10.60 -3.74 1.11
N PHE A 21 11.72 -3.03 1.11
CA PHE A 21 12.31 -2.47 2.33
C PHE A 21 11.36 -1.46 3.00
N LEU A 22 10.83 -0.51 2.25
CA LEU A 22 9.89 0.49 2.77
C LEU A 22 8.61 -0.14 3.31
N GLN A 23 8.06 -1.15 2.63
CA GLN A 23 6.88 -1.89 3.11
C GLN A 23 7.17 -2.70 4.40
N GLN A 24 8.41 -3.12 4.62
CA GLN A 24 8.80 -3.76 5.88
C GLN A 24 8.92 -2.74 7.02
N GLU A 25 9.45 -1.55 6.71
CA GLU A 25 9.55 -0.42 7.65
C GLU A 25 8.17 0.10 8.05
N GLU A 26 7.26 0.32 7.09
CA GLU A 26 5.86 0.67 7.32
C GLU A 26 5.19 -0.34 8.27
N PHE A 27 5.34 -1.63 7.99
CA PHE A 27 4.78 -2.69 8.81
C PHE A 27 5.35 -2.72 10.23
N ALA A 28 6.64 -2.39 10.40
CA ALA A 28 7.24 -2.26 11.72
C ALA A 28 6.64 -1.07 12.49
N HIS A 29 6.45 0.09 11.84
CA HIS A 29 5.79 1.24 12.44
C HIS A 29 4.33 0.96 12.84
N LEU A 30 3.59 0.22 12.01
CA LEU A 30 2.22 -0.21 12.34
C LEU A 30 2.20 -1.11 13.57
N LYS A 31 3.14 -2.07 13.69
CA LYS A 31 3.27 -2.93 14.87
C LYS A 31 3.60 -2.18 16.15
N GLU A 32 4.35 -1.10 16.05
CA GLU A 32 4.74 -0.26 17.19
C GLU A 32 3.70 0.80 17.56
N PHE A 33 2.53 0.82 16.92
CA PHE A 33 1.49 1.84 17.10
C PHE A 33 2.03 3.27 16.92
N ARG A 34 2.89 3.49 15.92
CA ARG A 34 3.50 4.80 15.60
C ARG A 34 2.91 5.39 14.31
N PRO A 35 1.65 5.85 14.29
CA PRO A 35 0.97 6.31 13.08
C PRO A 35 1.61 7.55 12.45
N GLN A 36 2.30 8.38 13.24
CA GLN A 36 2.99 9.57 12.73
C GLN A 36 4.16 9.23 11.80
N SER A 37 4.82 8.09 12.04
CA SER A 37 5.94 7.62 11.21
C SER A 37 5.48 6.88 9.95
N VAL A 38 4.28 6.31 9.97
CA VAL A 38 3.70 5.58 8.82
C VAL A 38 3.49 6.50 7.62
N GLY A 39 2.97 7.72 7.83
CA GLY A 39 2.61 8.61 6.72
C GLY A 39 3.78 9.02 5.81
N ALA A 40 4.98 9.23 6.36
CA ALA A 40 6.16 9.57 5.56
C ALA A 40 6.65 8.39 4.71
N VAL A 41 6.61 7.18 5.29
CA VAL A 41 6.97 5.94 4.58
C VAL A 41 5.93 5.62 3.50
N GLU A 42 4.64 5.79 3.80
CA GLU A 42 3.55 5.58 2.85
C GLU A 42 3.68 6.51 1.63
N PHE A 43 3.96 7.80 1.84
CA PHE A 43 4.23 8.73 0.74
C PHE A 43 5.41 8.26 -0.13
N SER A 44 6.49 7.81 0.50
CA SER A 44 7.67 7.28 -0.20
C SER A 44 7.34 6.02 -1.01
N ILE A 45 6.50 5.13 -0.46
CA ILE A 45 5.99 3.94 -1.16
C ILE A 45 5.17 4.34 -2.39
N GLN A 46 4.22 5.27 -2.24
CA GLN A 46 3.35 5.71 -3.33
C GLN A 46 4.16 6.35 -4.47
N GLU A 47 5.13 7.20 -4.13
CA GLU A 47 6.02 7.82 -5.11
C GLU A 47 6.90 6.81 -5.83
N LEU A 48 7.44 5.82 -5.11
CA LEU A 48 8.23 4.75 -5.71
C LEU A 48 7.38 3.86 -6.64
N MET A 49 6.13 3.55 -6.27
CA MET A 49 5.20 2.82 -7.14
C MET A 49 4.96 3.59 -8.45
N ARG A 50 4.78 4.92 -8.37
CA ARG A 50 4.62 5.78 -9.54
C ARG A 50 5.85 5.72 -10.46
N GLN A 51 7.05 5.74 -9.89
CA GLN A 51 8.30 5.60 -10.64
C GLN A 51 8.43 4.22 -11.31
N ILE A 52 8.11 3.14 -10.60
CA ILE A 52 8.12 1.76 -11.14
C ILE A 52 7.15 1.65 -12.33
N MET A 53 5.95 2.25 -12.22
CA MET A 53 4.99 2.28 -13.32
C MET A 53 5.52 3.03 -14.53
N ALA A 54 6.20 4.16 -14.33
CA ALA A 54 6.85 4.91 -15.41
C ALA A 54 7.94 4.08 -16.11
N GLU A 55 8.79 3.38 -15.36
CA GLU A 55 9.81 2.50 -15.93
C GLU A 55 9.19 1.34 -16.72
N ARG A 56 8.10 0.72 -16.24
CA ARG A 56 7.38 -0.33 -16.99
C ARG A 56 6.80 0.18 -18.30
N GLN A 57 6.21 1.37 -18.29
CA GLN A 57 5.73 2.00 -19.52
C GLN A 57 6.89 2.31 -20.47
N GLY A 58 8.03 2.77 -19.95
CA GLY A 58 9.26 2.96 -20.70
C GLY A 58 9.75 1.68 -21.39
N ALA A 59 9.80 0.56 -20.65
CA ALA A 59 10.15 -0.75 -21.20
C ALA A 59 9.20 -1.16 -22.34
N ARG A 60 7.89 -1.04 -22.13
CA ARG A 60 6.88 -1.36 -23.15
C ARG A 60 7.04 -0.51 -24.41
N ARG A 61 7.30 0.79 -24.27
CA ARG A 61 7.55 1.68 -25.42
C ARG A 61 8.81 1.25 -26.20
N MET A 62 9.88 0.90 -25.49
CA MET A 62 11.10 0.40 -26.13
C MET A 62 10.89 -0.96 -26.83
N MET A 63 10.07 -1.84 -26.24
CA MET A 63 9.69 -3.10 -26.88
C MET A 63 8.89 -2.87 -28.17
N HIS A 64 7.85 -2.03 -28.11
CA HIS A 64 7.03 -1.71 -29.29
C HIS A 64 7.82 -0.99 -30.39
N ALA A 65 8.87 -0.23 -30.04
CA ALA A 65 9.76 0.38 -31.01
C ALA A 65 10.63 -0.65 -31.76
N ILE A 66 10.90 -1.81 -31.16
CA ILE A 66 11.63 -2.92 -31.80
C ILE A 66 10.66 -3.79 -32.62
N ASN A 67 9.54 -4.18 -32.01
CA ASN A 67 8.50 -4.97 -32.65
C ASN A 67 7.13 -4.47 -32.17
N PRO A 68 6.36 -3.76 -33.02
CA PRO A 68 5.04 -3.22 -32.65
C PRO A 68 4.05 -4.30 -32.22
N SER A 69 4.20 -5.53 -32.72
CA SER A 69 3.34 -6.67 -32.41
C SER A 69 3.74 -7.41 -31.13
N ALA A 70 4.91 -7.10 -30.55
CA ALA A 70 5.41 -7.79 -29.38
C ALA A 70 4.57 -7.46 -28.13
N LYS A 71 3.95 -8.48 -27.53
CA LYS A 71 3.19 -8.37 -26.27
C LYS A 71 4.04 -8.69 -25.05
N ARG A 72 5.06 -9.54 -25.22
CA ARG A 72 5.95 -10.02 -24.14
C ARG A 72 7.41 -9.83 -24.53
N LEU A 73 8.27 -9.62 -23.52
CA LEU A 73 9.71 -9.50 -23.77
C LEU A 73 10.30 -10.79 -24.36
N ALA A 74 9.70 -11.95 -24.07
CA ALA A 74 10.08 -13.25 -24.64
C ALA A 74 9.95 -13.30 -26.17
N GLU A 75 9.05 -12.52 -26.76
CA GLU A 75 8.89 -12.44 -28.21
C GLU A 75 10.05 -11.66 -28.88
N LEU A 76 10.93 -11.04 -28.10
CA LEU A 76 12.15 -10.37 -28.54
C LEU A 76 13.42 -11.18 -28.26
N ALA A 77 13.30 -12.46 -27.84
CA ALA A 77 14.46 -13.27 -27.47
C ALA A 77 15.52 -13.35 -28.57
N GLU A 78 15.11 -13.52 -29.83
CA GLU A 78 16.01 -13.53 -30.99
C GLU A 78 16.75 -12.18 -31.15
N THR A 79 16.08 -11.06 -30.87
CA THR A 79 16.68 -9.72 -30.94
C THR A 79 17.70 -9.47 -29.83
N PHE A 80 17.52 -10.10 -28.67
CA PHE A 80 18.45 -10.03 -27.55
C PHE A 80 19.67 -10.94 -27.73
N GLY A 81 19.56 -12.03 -28.50
CA GLY A 81 20.64 -12.98 -28.70
C GLY A 81 21.22 -13.47 -27.37
N GLY A 82 22.54 -13.35 -27.19
CA GLY A 82 23.23 -13.77 -25.95
C GLY A 82 22.83 -12.97 -24.70
N GLU A 83 22.25 -11.78 -24.83
CA GLU A 83 21.78 -10.98 -23.69
C GLU A 83 20.42 -11.46 -23.14
N TRP A 84 19.75 -12.38 -23.85
CA TRP A 84 18.41 -12.85 -23.48
C TRP A 84 18.39 -13.51 -22.11
N GLU A 85 19.41 -14.30 -21.76
CA GLU A 85 19.48 -14.99 -20.47
C GLU A 85 19.55 -14.02 -19.29
N ASN A 86 20.25 -12.89 -19.47
CA ASN A 86 20.30 -11.82 -18.47
C ASN A 86 18.92 -11.15 -18.32
N ALA A 87 18.24 -10.87 -19.44
CA ALA A 87 16.89 -10.31 -19.42
C ALA A 87 15.89 -11.24 -18.72
N ARG A 88 15.94 -12.53 -19.05
CA ARG A 88 15.13 -13.57 -18.44
C ARG A 88 15.36 -13.67 -16.94
N THR A 89 16.62 -13.76 -16.51
CA THR A 89 16.99 -13.81 -15.10
C THR A 89 16.47 -12.58 -14.33
N LEU A 90 16.56 -11.38 -14.93
CA LEU A 90 16.01 -10.17 -14.33
C LEU A 90 14.48 -10.22 -14.22
N LEU A 91 13.78 -10.68 -15.26
CA LEU A 91 12.32 -10.84 -15.22
C LEU A 91 11.86 -11.79 -14.13
N GLU A 92 12.53 -12.95 -13.98
CA GLU A 92 12.20 -13.92 -12.92
C GLU A 92 12.41 -13.32 -11.52
N LYS A 93 13.49 -12.56 -11.33
CA LYS A 93 13.76 -11.84 -10.07
C LYS A 93 12.74 -10.75 -9.79
N ILE A 94 12.32 -10.02 -10.82
CA ILE A 94 11.29 -8.98 -10.74
C ILE A 94 9.96 -9.59 -10.34
N ASP A 95 9.50 -10.64 -11.03
CA ASP A 95 8.23 -11.32 -10.75
C ASP A 95 8.19 -11.85 -9.31
N ARG A 96 9.28 -12.48 -8.85
CA ARG A 96 9.39 -12.92 -7.47
C ARG A 96 9.27 -11.76 -6.47
N LEU A 97 9.98 -10.66 -6.70
CA LEU A 97 9.90 -9.50 -5.79
C LEU A 97 8.53 -8.84 -5.82
N GLU A 98 7.86 -8.76 -6.97
CA GLU A 98 6.48 -8.26 -7.07
C GLU A 98 5.54 -9.07 -6.19
N GLN A 99 5.62 -10.41 -6.27
CA GLN A 99 4.80 -11.29 -5.44
C GLN A 99 5.10 -11.12 -3.95
N GLU A 100 6.37 -10.96 -3.57
CA GLU A 100 6.76 -10.71 -2.19
C GLU A 100 6.24 -9.35 -1.68
N CYS A 101 6.32 -8.30 -2.49
CA CYS A 101 5.77 -6.98 -2.17
C CYS A 101 4.24 -7.02 -2.04
N ALA A 102 3.55 -7.73 -2.93
CA ALA A 102 2.09 -7.89 -2.88
C ALA A 102 1.64 -8.55 -1.57
N LYS A 103 2.31 -9.65 -1.18
CA LYS A 103 2.04 -10.34 0.10
C LYS A 103 2.33 -9.45 1.31
N GLN A 104 3.36 -8.60 1.25
CA GLN A 104 3.69 -7.68 2.34
C GLN A 104 2.69 -6.53 2.45
N ALA A 105 2.24 -5.98 1.33
CA ALA A 105 1.18 -4.96 1.29
C ALA A 105 -0.13 -5.51 1.87
N GLU A 106 -0.51 -6.74 1.52
CA GLU A 106 -1.70 -7.40 2.07
C GLU A 106 -1.63 -7.53 3.60
N LYS A 107 -0.49 -7.97 4.15
CA LYS A 107 -0.28 -8.04 5.59
C LYS A 107 -0.41 -6.68 6.28
N SER A 108 0.16 -5.64 5.67
CA SER A 108 0.14 -4.28 6.22
C SER A 108 -1.28 -3.71 6.22
N TYR A 109 -2.02 -3.94 5.13
CA TYR A 109 -3.44 -3.60 5.03
C TYR A 109 -4.30 -4.32 6.08
N SER A 110 -4.14 -5.64 6.24
CA SER A 110 -4.86 -6.40 7.26
C SER A 110 -4.58 -5.91 8.68
N LEU A 111 -3.32 -5.58 8.98
CA LEU A 111 -2.95 -5.03 10.29
C LEU A 111 -3.56 -3.64 10.51
N ALA A 112 -3.47 -2.76 9.53
CA ALA A 112 -4.07 -1.42 9.61
C ALA A 112 -5.59 -1.48 9.85
N LEU A 113 -6.28 -2.40 9.16
CA LEU A 113 -7.71 -2.63 9.36
C LEU A 113 -8.02 -3.14 10.78
N ALA A 114 -7.24 -4.11 11.27
CA ALA A 114 -7.43 -4.63 12.63
C ALA A 114 -7.19 -3.54 13.71
N LEU A 115 -6.20 -2.68 13.51
CA LEU A 115 -5.94 -1.52 14.39
C LEU A 115 -7.09 -0.51 14.35
N PHE A 116 -7.65 -0.26 13.16
CA PHE A 116 -8.81 0.60 12.99
C PHE A 116 -10.03 0.06 13.73
N ASP A 117 -10.35 -1.23 13.55
CA ASP A 117 -11.47 -1.91 14.22
C ASP A 117 -11.30 -1.88 15.75
N GLN A 118 -10.09 -2.12 16.24
CA GLN A 118 -9.77 -2.03 17.66
C GLN A 118 -10.01 -0.61 18.21
N SER A 119 -9.52 0.43 17.51
CA SER A 119 -9.67 1.82 17.95
C SER A 119 -11.13 2.26 17.98
N SER A 120 -11.92 1.86 16.97
CA SER A 120 -13.35 2.15 16.88
C SER A 120 -14.13 1.47 18.01
N GLY A 121 -13.80 0.20 18.31
CA GLY A 121 -14.39 -0.53 19.43
C GLY A 121 -14.12 0.12 20.79
N TYR A 122 -12.92 0.67 21.02
CA TYR A 122 -12.62 1.41 22.25
C TYR A 122 -13.42 2.70 22.37
N VAL A 123 -13.55 3.47 21.30
CA VAL A 123 -14.36 4.70 21.29
C VAL A 123 -15.82 4.38 21.60
N ASP A 124 -16.37 3.33 20.99
CA ASP A 124 -17.74 2.88 21.27
C ASP A 124 -17.92 2.39 22.71
N PHE A 125 -16.93 1.69 23.26
CA PHE A 125 -16.93 1.28 24.67
C PHE A 125 -16.92 2.49 25.60
N PHE A 126 -16.01 3.44 25.40
CA PHE A 126 -15.96 4.67 26.20
C PHE A 126 -17.25 5.48 26.05
N LYS A 127 -17.80 5.58 24.85
CA LYS A 127 -19.09 6.25 24.61
C LYS A 127 -20.20 5.56 25.40
N LYS A 128 -20.29 4.23 25.41
CA LYS A 128 -21.27 3.49 26.22
C LYS A 128 -21.08 3.73 27.72
N GLN A 129 -19.84 3.78 28.19
CA GLN A 129 -19.53 3.97 29.61
C GLN A 129 -19.74 5.41 30.09
N LEU A 130 -19.47 6.39 29.22
CA LEU A 130 -19.61 7.83 29.51
C LEU A 130 -21.02 8.35 29.21
N THR A 131 -21.81 7.65 28.39
CA THR A 131 -23.21 8.01 28.15
C THR A 131 -24.01 7.67 29.40
N PRO A 132 -24.62 8.65 30.09
CA PRO A 132 -25.41 8.37 31.27
C PRO A 132 -26.55 7.41 30.92
N THR A 133 -26.63 6.28 31.63
CA THR A 133 -27.80 5.40 31.61
C THR A 133 -28.98 6.12 32.27
N ARG A 134 -30.19 5.75 31.85
CA ARG A 134 -31.50 6.39 32.09
C ARG A 134 -31.84 6.77 33.56
N GLU A 135 -31.05 6.37 34.54
CA GLU A 135 -31.27 6.57 35.97
C GLU A 135 -30.10 7.30 36.64
N SER A 136 -29.65 8.40 36.03
CA SER A 136 -28.65 9.28 36.66
C SER A 136 -29.34 10.48 37.30
N TYR A 137 -29.17 10.62 38.62
CA TYR A 137 -29.67 11.76 39.39
C TYR A 137 -28.93 13.03 38.98
N GLY A 138 -29.67 14.09 38.64
CA GLY A 138 -29.09 15.42 38.52
C GLY A 138 -28.57 15.93 39.87
N PRO A 139 -27.77 17.02 39.91
CA PRO A 139 -27.25 17.62 41.15
C PRO A 139 -28.32 18.02 42.19
N ARG A 140 -29.60 18.03 41.79
CA ARG A 140 -30.78 18.34 42.62
C ARG A 140 -31.72 17.14 42.85
N GLY A 141 -31.29 15.91 42.56
CA GLY A 141 -32.09 14.71 42.82
C GLY A 141 -33.28 14.49 41.87
N VAL A 142 -33.35 15.22 40.75
CA VAL A 142 -34.43 15.09 39.75
C VAL A 142 -33.99 14.15 38.63
N PHE A 143 -34.89 13.24 38.21
CA PHE A 143 -34.69 12.39 37.02
C PHE A 143 -34.43 13.27 35.79
N ALA A 144 -33.21 13.20 35.25
CA ALA A 144 -32.86 13.91 34.05
C ALA A 144 -33.56 13.26 32.85
N LYS A 145 -34.50 13.98 32.21
CA LYS A 145 -35.01 13.58 30.89
C LYS A 145 -33.83 13.61 29.91
N THR A 146 -33.45 12.45 29.40
CA THR A 146 -32.33 12.30 28.46
C THR A 146 -32.57 13.15 27.21
N LYS A 147 -31.70 14.13 26.97
CA LYS A 147 -31.59 14.74 25.64
C LYS A 147 -31.06 13.67 24.69
N PRO A 148 -31.61 13.55 23.46
CA PRO A 148 -31.12 12.58 22.49
C PRO A 148 -29.62 12.84 22.22
N ALA A 149 -28.86 11.75 22.08
CA ALA A 149 -27.42 11.80 21.87
C ALA A 149 -27.08 12.73 20.68
N PRO A 150 -26.06 13.60 20.79
CA PRO A 150 -25.58 14.36 19.66
C PRO A 150 -25.12 13.38 18.57
N ALA A 151 -25.83 13.36 17.45
CA ALA A 151 -25.44 12.63 16.26
C ALA A 151 -24.31 13.41 15.60
N MET A 152 -23.15 12.77 15.41
CA MET A 152 -21.94 13.46 14.98
C MET A 152 -21.95 13.86 13.49
N LEU A 153 -22.94 13.45 12.69
CA LEU A 153 -23.24 13.95 11.34
C LEU A 153 -24.62 13.42 10.91
N ARG A 154 -25.59 14.31 10.63
CA ARG A 154 -26.70 14.02 9.71
C ARG A 154 -26.45 14.87 8.47
N GLY A 155 -25.82 14.26 7.46
CA GLY A 155 -25.71 14.86 6.15
C GLY A 155 -27.09 14.91 5.51
N ALA A 156 -27.65 16.11 5.42
CA ALA A 156 -28.69 16.46 4.47
C ALA A 156 -28.43 17.92 4.08
N LEU A 157 -27.68 18.09 2.99
CA LEU A 157 -27.90 19.11 1.99
C LEU A 157 -27.93 18.39 0.65
#